data_AF-A0A2V8SSS8-F1
#
_entry.id   AF-A0A2V8SSS8-F1
#
_cell.length_a   1.000
_cell.length_b   1.000
_cell.length_c   1.000
_cell.angle_alpha   90.00
_cell.angle_beta   90.00
_cell.angle_gamma   90.00
#
_symmetry.space_group_name_H-M   'P 1'
#
loop_
_entity.id
_entity.type
_entity.pdbx_description
1 polymer ?
#
loop_
_entity_poly.entity_id
_entity_poly.type
_entity_poly.pdbx_seq_one_letter_code
_entity_poly.pdbx_strand_id
1 'polypeptide(L)'
;MLVELRQAAAAAHDRRTQSEVERARIESEAEHLTRTCFSELAMSLEDVVTSVELAGSGQWSVVSGQLPGAAELSSDVKISEGSDESHPESESGGEPPLATDHHPLNTTDIEAARSRYDELRVKVDEMGPVNMMALEELEEADERFRFLTEQRRDILDSITMTEEALTEIKRRSQERFRHAFSHINENFQRMFVELFGGGRGEMMLIDEDDVLESGIDLIAQPPGKRLQNVLLLSGGEKAMTAIALVLAIFQYRPSPFCILDEVDAPLDEVNVGRFAGKVLEMSSETQFLVITHNKRTMEAARALYGVTMEEPGVSKLVSVKFE
;
A
#
# COMPACT_ATOMS: atom_id res chain seq x y z
N MET A 1 50.60 41.44 -76.73
CA MET A 1 49.59 42.40 -76.21
C MET A 1 48.14 41.99 -76.45
N LEU A 2 47.56 42.05 -77.66
CA LEU A 2 46.12 41.70 -77.85
C LEU A 2 45.80 40.20 -77.63
N VAL A 3 46.72 39.30 -77.95
CA VAL A 3 46.55 37.85 -77.75
C VAL A 3 46.62 37.47 -76.26
N GLU A 4 47.55 38.07 -75.51
CA GLU A 4 47.70 37.85 -74.07
C GLU A 4 46.51 38.39 -73.29
N LEU A 5 45.96 39.55 -73.67
CA LEU A 5 44.72 40.09 -73.07
C LEU A 5 43.52 39.18 -73.33
N ARG A 6 43.46 38.54 -74.51
CA ARG A 6 42.38 37.61 -74.86
C ARG A 6 42.52 36.26 -74.13
N GLN A 7 43.74 35.77 -73.95
CA GLN A 7 44.02 34.57 -73.15
C GLN A 7 43.76 34.81 -71.66
N ALA A 8 44.13 35.98 -71.13
CA ALA A 8 43.82 36.36 -69.75
C ALA A 8 42.31 36.49 -69.51
N ALA A 9 41.57 37.05 -70.46
CA ALA A 9 40.11 37.13 -70.41
C ALA A 9 39.45 35.75 -70.47
N ALA A 10 39.93 34.84 -71.32
CA ALA A 10 39.44 33.46 -71.39
C ALA A 10 39.71 32.70 -70.09
N ALA A 11 40.92 32.79 -69.53
CA ALA A 11 41.25 32.15 -68.25
C ALA A 11 40.52 32.75 -67.05
N ALA A 12 40.11 34.02 -67.12
CA ALA A 12 39.24 34.63 -66.11
C ALA A 12 37.80 34.15 -66.24
N HIS A 13 37.32 33.95 -67.47
CA HIS A 13 35.98 33.40 -67.74
C HIS A 13 35.88 31.94 -67.29
N ASP A 14 36.87 31.10 -67.58
CA ASP A 14 36.90 29.69 -67.15
C ASP A 14 36.95 29.54 -65.62
N ARG A 15 37.70 30.42 -64.93
CA ARG A 15 37.69 30.43 -63.46
C ARG A 15 36.35 30.86 -62.90
N ARG A 16 35.69 31.83 -63.53
CA ARG A 16 34.35 32.28 -63.13
C ARG A 16 33.31 31.18 -63.33
N THR A 17 33.33 30.48 -64.46
CA THR A 17 32.39 29.38 -64.72
C THR A 17 32.62 28.21 -63.77
N GLN A 18 33.89 27.89 -63.44
CA GLN A 18 34.20 26.89 -62.41
C GLN A 18 33.67 27.28 -61.03
N SER A 19 33.88 28.53 -60.59
CA SER A 19 33.34 29.01 -59.31
C SER A 19 31.81 29.06 -59.28
N GLU A 20 31.15 29.38 -60.41
CA GLU A 20 29.68 29.36 -60.52
C GLU A 20 29.13 27.92 -60.39
N VAL A 21 29.79 26.92 -60.99
CA VAL A 21 29.41 25.51 -60.87
C VAL A 21 29.62 24.99 -59.44
N GLU A 22 30.75 25.34 -58.81
CA GLU A 22 31.05 24.91 -57.44
C GLU A 22 30.09 25.54 -56.43
N ARG A 23 29.72 26.81 -56.61
CA ARG A 23 28.68 27.48 -55.83
C ARG A 23 27.33 26.77 -55.96
N ALA A 24 26.88 26.49 -57.19
CA ALA A 24 25.61 25.81 -57.43
C ALA A 24 25.56 24.42 -56.78
N ARG A 25 26.70 23.72 -56.74
CA ARG A 25 26.80 22.43 -56.06
C ARG A 25 26.69 22.55 -54.54
N ILE A 26 27.42 23.48 -53.92
CA ILE A 26 27.37 23.72 -52.47
C ILE A 26 25.97 24.18 -52.04
N GLU A 27 25.35 25.07 -52.82
CA GLU A 27 23.99 25.56 -52.61
C GLU A 27 22.98 24.41 -52.66
N SER A 28 23.09 23.53 -53.66
CA SER A 28 22.23 22.35 -53.76
C SER A 28 22.43 21.34 -52.62
N GLU A 29 23.68 21.10 -52.20
CA GLU A 29 23.99 20.21 -51.07
C GLU A 29 23.46 20.79 -49.74
N ALA A 30 23.56 22.11 -49.53
CA ALA A 30 23.02 22.80 -48.35
C ALA A 30 21.48 22.78 -48.32
N GLU A 31 20.83 23.01 -49.45
CA GLU A 31 19.36 22.88 -49.58
C GLU A 31 18.89 21.46 -49.30
N HIS A 32 19.60 20.45 -49.83
CA HIS A 32 19.27 19.05 -49.58
C HIS A 32 19.38 18.70 -48.09
N LEU A 33 20.45 19.15 -47.42
CA LEU A 33 20.65 18.92 -45.99
C LEU A 33 19.53 19.59 -45.16
N THR A 34 19.19 20.83 -45.48
CA THR A 34 18.10 21.57 -44.84
C THR A 34 16.76 20.85 -45.02
N ARG A 35 16.48 20.36 -46.23
CA ARG A 35 15.25 19.63 -46.54
C ARG A 35 15.15 18.29 -45.81
N THR A 36 16.28 17.59 -45.68
CA THR A 36 16.36 16.31 -44.96
C THR A 36 16.16 16.51 -43.45
N CYS A 37 16.78 17.55 -42.87
CA CYS A 37 16.55 17.91 -41.47
C CYS A 37 15.10 18.28 -41.20
N PHE A 38 14.47 19.06 -42.09
CA PHE A 38 13.07 19.43 -41.93
C PHE A 38 12.12 18.23 -42.12
N SER A 39 12.41 17.30 -43.02
CA SER A 39 11.54 16.13 -43.24
C SER A 39 11.60 15.11 -42.09
N GLU A 40 12.77 14.89 -41.52
CA GLU A 40 12.97 13.86 -40.48
C GLU A 40 12.74 14.39 -39.07
N LEU A 41 13.07 15.66 -38.80
CA LEU A 41 13.04 16.25 -37.46
C LEU A 41 12.00 17.37 -37.30
N ALA A 42 11.31 17.77 -38.38
CA ALA A 42 10.37 18.92 -38.40
C ALA A 42 10.99 20.25 -37.91
N MET A 43 12.32 20.37 -37.94
CA MET A 43 13.08 21.52 -37.44
C MET A 43 13.99 22.09 -38.53
N SER A 44 14.30 23.39 -38.43
CA SER A 44 15.29 24.01 -39.33
C SER A 44 16.71 23.57 -38.93
N LEU A 45 17.64 23.57 -39.90
CA LEU A 45 19.04 23.19 -39.65
C LEU A 45 19.69 24.04 -38.54
N GLU A 46 19.36 25.33 -38.46
CA GLU A 46 19.86 26.24 -37.43
C GLU A 46 19.31 25.90 -36.04
N ASP A 47 18.04 25.49 -35.95
CA ASP A 47 17.41 25.07 -34.70
C ASP A 47 17.98 23.75 -34.19
N VAL A 48 18.29 22.80 -35.09
CA VAL A 48 18.92 21.52 -34.73
C VAL A 48 20.32 21.75 -34.16
N VAL A 49 21.14 22.58 -34.82
CA VAL A 49 22.49 22.93 -34.35
C VAL A 49 22.44 23.61 -32.98
N THR A 50 21.52 24.56 -32.80
CA THR A 50 21.35 25.27 -31.52
C THR A 50 20.90 24.33 -30.40
N SER A 51 19.99 23.39 -30.71
CA SER A 51 19.48 22.42 -29.72
C SER A 51 20.56 21.44 -29.27
N VAL A 52 21.45 21.02 -30.17
CA VAL A 52 22.61 20.17 -29.86
C VAL A 52 23.63 20.92 -28.99
N GLU A 53 23.93 22.19 -29.30
CA GLU A 53 24.86 23.00 -28.49
C GLU A 53 24.34 23.26 -27.07
N LEU A 54 23.03 23.42 -26.91
CA LEU A 54 22.35 23.52 -25.61
C LEU A 54 22.37 22.19 -24.83
N ALA A 55 22.21 21.05 -25.52
CA ALA A 55 22.30 19.73 -24.91
C ALA A 55 23.73 19.40 -24.42
N GLY A 56 24.77 19.75 -25.20
CA GLY A 56 26.17 19.53 -24.86
C GLY A 56 26.70 20.40 -23.71
N SER A 57 26.08 21.55 -23.45
CA SER A 57 26.44 22.47 -22.37
C SER A 57 25.73 22.19 -21.04
N GLY A 58 24.89 21.14 -20.97
CA GLY A 58 24.15 20.77 -19.76
C GLY A 58 23.04 21.76 -19.35
N GLN A 59 22.69 22.70 -20.24
CA GLN A 59 21.60 23.66 -20.07
C GLN A 59 20.39 23.29 -20.93
N TRP A 60 19.98 22.01 -20.89
CA TRP A 60 18.65 21.65 -21.38
C TRP A 60 17.61 22.02 -20.32
N SER A 61 16.97 23.17 -20.49
CA SER A 61 15.75 23.53 -19.76
C SER A 61 14.57 23.21 -20.66
N VAL A 62 13.70 22.28 -20.23
CA VAL A 62 12.41 22.00 -20.86
C VAL A 62 11.57 23.28 -20.84
N VAL A 63 11.60 24.06 -21.92
CA VAL A 63 10.60 25.10 -22.15
C VAL A 63 9.32 24.38 -22.56
N SER A 64 8.39 24.38 -21.62
CA SER A 64 7.09 23.74 -21.70
C SER A 64 6.26 24.24 -22.88
N GLY A 65 5.83 23.31 -23.74
CA GLY A 65 4.59 23.39 -24.49
C GLY A 65 3.70 22.22 -24.04
N GLN A 66 2.64 22.51 -23.29
CA GLN A 66 1.76 21.54 -22.64
C GLN A 66 1.20 20.43 -23.54
N LEU A 67 1.29 19.19 -23.05
CA LEU A 67 0.24 18.16 -23.16
C LEU A 67 -0.78 18.38 -22.01
N PRO A 68 -2.10 18.24 -22.24
CA PRO A 68 -3.11 18.46 -21.21
C PRO A 68 -3.41 17.20 -20.36
N GLY A 69 -3.54 17.40 -19.03
CA GLY A 69 -4.15 16.49 -18.04
C GLY A 69 -3.12 15.67 -17.22
N ALA A 70 -3.05 15.67 -15.89
CA ALA A 70 -4.10 15.80 -14.88
C ALA A 70 -3.65 16.63 -13.65
N ALA A 71 -4.64 17.29 -13.07
CA ALA A 71 -4.56 18.43 -12.17
C ALA A 71 -4.14 18.16 -10.72
N GLU A 72 -3.46 19.14 -10.11
CA GLU A 72 -3.72 19.50 -8.71
C GLU A 72 -4.83 20.56 -8.66
N LEU A 73 -5.78 20.33 -7.76
CA LEU A 73 -6.92 21.19 -7.42
C LEU A 73 -6.46 22.37 -6.55
N SER A 74 -6.87 23.60 -6.90
CA SER A 74 -7.84 24.36 -6.10
C SER A 74 -7.80 25.87 -6.38
N SER A 75 -9.02 26.41 -6.45
CA SER A 75 -9.47 27.77 -6.09
C SER A 75 -8.96 28.97 -6.90
N ASP A 76 -9.87 29.48 -7.75
CA ASP A 76 -10.56 30.77 -7.57
C ASP A 76 -10.72 31.61 -8.86
N VAL A 77 -11.99 31.98 -9.08
CA VAL A 77 -12.49 33.22 -9.74
C VAL A 77 -12.85 33.17 -11.26
N LYS A 78 -14.16 32.94 -11.47
CA LYS A 78 -15.19 33.71 -12.24
C LYS A 78 -14.88 34.39 -13.59
N ILE A 79 -15.47 33.81 -14.64
CA ILE A 79 -16.47 34.32 -15.63
C ILE A 79 -16.42 35.79 -16.14
N SER A 80 -16.53 35.93 -17.48
CA SER A 80 -17.25 36.94 -18.31
C SER A 80 -16.33 37.68 -19.30
N GLU A 81 -16.36 37.28 -20.57
CA GLU A 81 -17.06 37.90 -21.74
C GLU A 81 -16.29 39.04 -22.42
N GLY A 82 -16.15 38.92 -23.74
CA GLY A 82 -15.54 39.92 -24.62
C GLY A 82 -15.34 39.38 -26.03
N SER A 83 -16.44 39.28 -26.76
CA SER A 83 -16.51 39.20 -28.23
C SER A 83 -15.78 40.37 -28.89
N ASP A 84 -15.03 40.13 -29.98
CA ASP A 84 -15.46 40.64 -31.29
C ASP A 84 -14.70 40.02 -32.48
N GLU A 85 -15.40 39.98 -33.59
CA GLU A 85 -15.11 39.35 -34.87
C GLU A 85 -13.97 39.99 -35.67
N SER A 86 -13.27 39.20 -36.51
CA SER A 86 -13.32 39.34 -37.98
C SER A 86 -12.29 38.46 -38.70
N HIS A 87 -12.78 37.49 -39.48
CA HIS A 87 -12.12 37.00 -40.69
C HIS A 87 -12.45 37.96 -41.85
N PRO A 88 -11.64 38.07 -42.92
CA PRO A 88 -11.86 37.18 -44.05
C PRO A 88 -10.60 36.76 -44.84
N GLU A 89 -10.84 35.76 -45.68
CA GLU A 89 -9.98 35.07 -46.63
C GLU A 89 -9.37 35.97 -47.72
N SER A 90 -8.23 35.55 -48.27
CA SER A 90 -7.88 35.83 -49.67
C SER A 90 -6.94 34.77 -50.24
N GLU A 91 -7.42 34.12 -51.30
CA GLU A 91 -6.72 33.27 -52.26
C GLU A 91 -5.49 33.97 -52.87
N SER A 92 -4.46 33.21 -53.28
CA SER A 92 -3.75 33.32 -54.57
C SER A 92 -2.39 32.64 -54.49
N GLY A 93 -2.10 31.81 -55.49
CA GLY A 93 -0.76 31.29 -55.74
C GLY A 93 0.26 32.39 -56.01
N GLY A 94 1.52 32.02 -55.80
CA GLY A 94 2.70 32.80 -56.13
C GLY A 94 3.92 32.19 -55.46
N GLU A 95 4.71 31.44 -56.23
CA GLU A 95 6.11 31.20 -55.90
C GLU A 95 6.76 32.56 -55.56
N PRO A 96 7.56 32.67 -54.49
CA PRO A 96 8.30 33.90 -54.23
C PRO A 96 9.21 34.17 -55.43
N PRO A 97 9.28 35.41 -55.94
CA PRO A 97 10.09 35.70 -57.11
C PRO A 97 11.56 35.44 -56.76
N LEU A 98 12.21 34.63 -57.60
CA LEU A 98 13.66 34.51 -57.66
C LEU A 98 14.25 35.90 -57.96
N ALA A 99 14.56 36.64 -56.90
CA ALA A 99 15.34 37.87 -56.99
C ALA A 99 16.75 37.47 -57.43
N THR A 100 17.02 37.62 -58.72
CA THR A 100 18.35 37.52 -59.33
C THR A 100 19.13 38.80 -59.05
N ASP A 101 19.40 39.06 -57.76
CA ASP A 101 20.43 40.02 -57.39
C ASP A 101 21.79 39.34 -57.52
N HIS A 102 22.34 39.36 -58.73
CA HIS A 102 23.73 39.00 -58.98
C HIS A 102 24.66 40.07 -58.40
N HIS A 103 24.83 40.07 -57.07
CA HIS A 103 25.98 40.70 -56.44
C HIS A 103 27.21 39.82 -56.74
N PRO A 104 28.32 40.38 -57.27
CA PRO A 104 29.56 39.63 -57.41
C PRO A 104 30.11 39.35 -56.00
N LEU A 105 29.84 38.15 -55.50
CA LEU A 105 30.40 37.67 -54.23
C LEU A 105 31.93 37.59 -54.37
N ASN A 106 32.64 38.15 -53.39
CA ASN A 106 34.08 38.04 -53.33
C ASN A 106 34.46 36.58 -53.00
N THR A 107 35.65 36.14 -53.41
CA THR A 107 36.17 34.79 -53.09
C THR A 107 36.17 34.48 -51.58
N THR A 108 36.21 35.53 -50.75
CA THR A 108 36.10 35.48 -49.29
C THR A 108 34.76 34.95 -48.79
N ASP A 109 33.66 35.16 -49.50
CA ASP A 109 32.32 34.72 -49.07
C ASP A 109 32.14 33.20 -49.27
N ILE A 110 32.79 32.65 -50.30
CA ILE A 110 32.81 31.21 -50.59
C ILE A 110 33.72 30.49 -49.60
N GLU A 111 34.87 31.07 -49.28
CA GLU A 111 35.79 30.53 -48.27
C GLU A 111 35.18 30.54 -46.86
N ALA A 112 34.45 31.60 -46.50
CA ALA A 112 33.73 31.68 -45.23
C ALA A 112 32.60 30.65 -45.13
N ALA A 113 31.82 30.46 -46.21
CA ALA A 113 30.78 29.43 -46.26
C ALA A 113 31.37 28.01 -46.12
N ARG A 114 32.54 27.77 -46.71
CA ARG A 114 33.24 26.48 -46.64
C ARG A 114 33.79 26.19 -45.24
N SER A 115 34.40 27.19 -44.59
CA SER A 115 34.85 27.06 -43.19
C SER A 115 33.67 26.72 -42.27
N ARG A 116 32.54 27.41 -42.45
CA ARG A 116 31.33 27.14 -41.66
C ARG A 116 30.77 25.74 -41.91
N TYR A 117 30.82 25.24 -43.15
CA TYR A 117 30.42 23.88 -43.47
C TYR A 117 31.33 22.84 -42.81
N ASP A 118 32.66 23.02 -42.89
CA ASP A 118 33.61 22.09 -42.28
C ASP A 118 33.51 22.10 -40.75
N GLU A 119 33.29 23.27 -40.13
CA GLU A 119 33.00 23.39 -38.69
C GLU A 119 31.73 22.65 -38.27
N LEU A 120 30.64 22.81 -39.03
CA LEU A 120 29.38 22.09 -38.77
C LEU A 120 29.54 20.59 -38.95
N ARG A 121 30.30 20.17 -39.96
CA ARG A 121 30.57 18.75 -40.21
C ARG A 121 31.36 18.10 -39.08
N VAL A 122 32.40 18.77 -38.57
CA VAL A 122 33.16 18.27 -37.42
C VAL A 122 32.26 18.14 -36.18
N LYS A 123 31.41 19.13 -35.91
CA LYS A 123 30.43 19.06 -34.80
C LYS A 123 29.46 17.90 -34.95
N VAL A 124 29.03 17.57 -36.18
CA VAL A 124 28.16 16.42 -36.45
C VAL A 124 28.90 15.10 -36.23
N ASP A 125 30.15 14.99 -36.67
CA ASP A 125 30.97 13.79 -36.47
C ASP A 125 31.31 13.57 -34.98
N GLU A 126 31.44 14.65 -34.18
CA GLU A 126 31.66 14.60 -32.72
C GLU A 126 30.46 14.06 -31.93
N MET A 127 29.22 14.18 -32.44
CA MET A 127 28.02 13.65 -31.78
C MET A 127 27.96 12.11 -31.76
N GLY A 128 28.78 11.44 -32.58
CA GLY A 128 28.81 9.99 -32.67
C GLY A 128 27.58 9.40 -33.39
N PRO A 129 27.46 8.06 -33.45
CA PRO A 129 26.35 7.42 -34.12
C PRO A 129 25.03 7.71 -33.41
N VAL A 130 24.10 8.37 -34.11
CA VAL A 130 22.76 8.68 -33.61
C VAL A 130 21.97 7.38 -33.42
N ASN A 131 21.49 7.13 -32.20
CA ASN A 131 20.60 6.02 -31.94
C ASN A 131 19.19 6.36 -32.46
N MET A 132 18.86 5.85 -33.63
CA MET A 132 17.56 6.06 -34.27
C MET A 132 16.38 5.45 -33.48
N MET A 133 16.65 4.50 -32.57
CA MET A 133 15.64 3.87 -31.72
C MET A 133 15.49 4.56 -30.36
N ALA A 134 16.27 5.60 -30.06
CA ALA A 134 16.28 6.23 -28.74
C ALA A 134 14.91 6.83 -28.35
N LEU A 135 14.14 7.31 -29.32
CA LEU A 135 12.80 7.84 -29.07
C LEU A 135 11.83 6.73 -28.66
N GLU A 136 11.83 5.61 -29.40
CA GLU A 136 10.98 4.44 -29.10
C GLU A 136 11.37 3.81 -27.75
N GLU A 137 12.67 3.67 -27.46
CA GLU A 137 13.17 3.15 -26.18
C GLU A 137 12.80 4.04 -25.00
N LEU A 138 12.81 5.37 -25.20
CA LEU A 138 12.38 6.33 -24.18
C LEU A 138 10.89 6.21 -23.90
N GLU A 139 10.07 6.10 -24.95
CA GLU A 139 8.62 5.92 -24.83
C GLU A 139 8.29 4.62 -24.08
N GLU A 140 8.90 3.49 -24.45
CA GLU A 140 8.71 2.21 -23.75
C GLU A 140 9.16 2.27 -22.28
N ALA A 141 10.30 2.93 -22.01
CA ALA A 141 10.81 3.10 -20.66
C ALA A 141 9.89 3.98 -19.80
N ASP A 142 9.33 5.06 -20.38
CA ASP A 142 8.42 5.96 -19.68
C ASP A 142 7.07 5.29 -19.39
N GLU A 143 6.51 4.53 -20.35
CA GLU A 143 5.31 3.71 -20.11
C GLU A 143 5.52 2.72 -18.97
N ARG A 144 6.64 1.99 -18.98
CA ARG A 144 6.99 1.05 -17.92
C ARG A 144 7.21 1.75 -16.58
N PHE A 145 7.84 2.92 -16.59
CA PHE A 145 8.06 3.72 -15.39
C PHE A 145 6.74 4.19 -14.78
N ARG A 146 5.81 4.71 -15.60
CA ARG A 146 4.46 5.11 -15.16
C ARG A 146 3.70 3.94 -14.58
N PHE A 147 3.66 2.80 -15.28
CA PHE A 147 3.00 1.59 -14.80
C PHE A 147 3.55 1.13 -13.45
N LEU A 148 4.86 1.01 -13.31
CA LEU A 148 5.48 0.57 -12.04
C LEU A 148 5.27 1.59 -10.91
N THR A 149 5.22 2.89 -11.22
CA THR A 149 4.97 3.95 -10.24
C THR A 149 3.53 3.90 -9.73
N GLU A 150 2.55 3.67 -10.61
CA GLU A 150 1.15 3.46 -10.22
C GLU A 150 1.00 2.22 -9.34
N GLN A 151 1.55 1.07 -9.78
CA GLN A 151 1.52 -0.16 -8.99
C GLN A 151 2.18 0.01 -7.62
N ARG A 152 3.31 0.73 -7.55
CA ARG A 152 3.97 1.03 -6.28
C ARG A 152 3.07 1.89 -5.38
N ARG A 153 2.42 2.92 -5.93
CA ARG A 153 1.51 3.78 -5.16
C ARG A 153 0.36 2.95 -4.59
N ASP A 154 -0.27 2.13 -5.41
CA ASP A 154 -1.41 1.30 -4.99
C ASP A 154 -1.01 0.31 -3.87
N ILE A 155 0.20 -0.26 -3.93
CA ILE A 155 0.73 -1.10 -2.85
C ILE A 155 0.96 -0.30 -1.57
N LEU A 156 1.56 0.89 -1.66
CA LEU A 156 1.79 1.75 -0.50
C LEU A 156 0.48 2.17 0.16
N ASP A 157 -0.51 2.58 -0.63
CA ASP A 157 -1.84 2.95 -0.16
C ASP A 157 -2.51 1.75 0.53
N SER A 158 -2.40 0.55 -0.06
CA SER A 158 -2.93 -0.69 0.53
C SER A 158 -2.27 -1.04 1.87
N ILE A 159 -0.96 -0.81 1.99
CA ILE A 159 -0.22 -1.01 3.25
C ILE A 159 -0.77 -0.05 4.32
N THR A 160 -0.88 1.24 4.00
CA THR A 160 -1.39 2.25 4.93
C THR A 160 -2.81 1.92 5.38
N MET A 161 -3.71 1.57 4.46
CA MET A 161 -5.08 1.16 4.80
C MET A 161 -5.10 -0.08 5.70
N THR A 162 -4.20 -1.04 5.47
CA THR A 162 -4.11 -2.25 6.29
C THR A 162 -3.59 -1.93 7.70
N GLU A 163 -2.61 -1.04 7.83
CA GLU A 163 -2.07 -0.58 9.12
C GLU A 163 -3.11 0.19 9.93
N GLU A 164 -3.91 1.04 9.29
CA GLU A 164 -5.04 1.74 9.90
C GLU A 164 -6.10 0.75 10.40
N ALA A 165 -6.50 -0.21 9.55
CA ALA A 165 -7.45 -1.25 9.93
C ALA A 165 -6.94 -2.10 11.10
N LEU A 166 -5.66 -2.46 11.10
CA LEU A 166 -5.03 -3.20 12.20
C LEU A 166 -5.06 -2.39 13.50
N THR A 167 -4.76 -1.10 13.43
CA THR A 167 -4.78 -0.20 14.59
C THR A 167 -6.17 -0.09 15.20
N GLU A 168 -7.20 0.06 14.37
CA GLU A 168 -8.59 0.10 14.85
C GLU A 168 -9.03 -1.25 15.45
N ILE A 169 -8.62 -2.38 14.84
CA ILE A 169 -8.89 -3.72 15.39
C ILE A 169 -8.21 -3.89 16.75
N LYS A 170 -6.95 -3.48 16.90
CA LYS A 170 -6.21 -3.55 18.17
C LYS A 170 -6.92 -2.71 19.24
N ARG A 171 -7.29 -1.46 18.93
CA ARG A 171 -8.01 -0.58 19.85
C ARG A 171 -9.31 -1.21 20.34
N ARG A 172 -10.17 -1.67 19.41
CA ARG A 172 -11.44 -2.33 19.76
C ARG A 172 -11.24 -3.61 20.55
N SER A 173 -10.22 -4.39 20.23
CA SER A 173 -9.91 -5.64 20.93
C SER A 173 -9.48 -5.37 22.36
N GLN A 174 -8.62 -4.38 22.58
CA GLN A 174 -8.21 -3.96 23.93
C GLN A 174 -9.38 -3.45 24.76
N GLU A 175 -10.26 -2.62 24.19
CA GLU A 175 -11.46 -2.13 24.88
C GLU A 175 -12.39 -3.28 25.29
N ARG A 176 -12.67 -4.20 24.35
CA ARG A 176 -13.50 -5.38 24.62
C ARG A 176 -12.89 -6.30 25.66
N PHE A 177 -11.57 -6.51 25.60
CA PHE A 177 -10.86 -7.30 26.59
C PHE A 177 -10.95 -6.66 27.97
N ARG A 178 -10.60 -5.38 28.13
CA ARG A 178 -10.64 -4.68 29.43
C ARG A 178 -12.04 -4.73 30.04
N HIS A 179 -13.06 -4.50 29.22
CA HIS A 179 -14.45 -4.59 29.64
C HIS A 179 -14.80 -6.00 30.13
N ALA A 180 -14.50 -7.04 29.33
CA ALA A 180 -14.77 -8.42 29.70
C ALA A 180 -13.97 -8.84 30.95
N PHE A 181 -12.70 -8.46 31.04
CA PHE A 181 -11.82 -8.76 32.16
C PHE A 181 -12.37 -8.17 33.47
N SER A 182 -12.78 -6.89 33.46
CA SER A 182 -13.37 -6.25 34.65
C SER A 182 -14.63 -6.97 35.12
N HIS A 183 -15.55 -7.26 34.20
CA HIS A 183 -16.80 -7.97 34.54
C HIS A 183 -16.56 -9.40 35.03
N ILE A 184 -15.65 -10.14 34.39
CA ILE A 184 -15.31 -11.49 34.82
C ILE A 184 -14.60 -11.44 36.18
N ASN A 185 -13.77 -10.43 36.46
CA ASN A 185 -13.10 -10.28 37.75
C ASN A 185 -14.10 -9.98 38.88
N GLU A 186 -15.08 -9.12 38.64
CA GLU A 186 -16.18 -8.87 39.58
C GLU A 186 -17.03 -10.13 39.83
N ASN A 187 -17.36 -10.87 38.77
CA ASN A 187 -18.07 -12.15 38.89
C ASN A 187 -17.24 -13.17 39.67
N PHE A 188 -15.94 -13.25 39.39
CA PHE A 188 -15.03 -14.17 40.05
C PHE A 188 -14.90 -13.87 41.54
N GLN A 189 -14.75 -12.59 41.92
CA GLN A 189 -14.72 -12.16 43.32
C GLN A 189 -15.98 -12.61 44.07
N ARG A 190 -17.17 -12.40 43.47
CA ARG A 190 -18.45 -12.82 44.07
C ARG A 190 -18.55 -14.34 44.18
N MET A 191 -18.29 -15.05 43.08
CA MET A 191 -18.36 -16.50 43.00
C MET A 191 -17.39 -17.17 43.98
N PHE A 192 -16.19 -16.61 44.14
CA PHE A 192 -15.19 -17.09 45.08
C PHE A 192 -15.72 -17.00 46.52
N VAL A 193 -16.24 -15.84 46.93
CA VAL A 193 -16.77 -15.65 48.29
C VAL A 193 -17.94 -16.59 48.57
N GLU A 194 -18.84 -16.78 47.60
CA GLU A 194 -19.99 -17.68 47.73
C GLU A 194 -19.56 -19.16 47.88
N LEU A 195 -18.62 -19.63 47.07
CA LEU A 195 -18.16 -21.02 47.10
C LEU A 195 -17.26 -21.32 48.31
N PHE A 196 -16.40 -20.40 48.73
CA PHE A 196 -15.54 -20.57 49.91
C PHE A 196 -16.22 -20.18 51.22
N GLY A 197 -17.38 -19.52 51.18
CA GLY A 197 -18.08 -19.00 52.36
C GLY A 197 -17.32 -17.87 53.04
N GLY A 198 -16.51 -17.13 52.29
CA GLY A 198 -15.57 -16.11 52.77
C GLY A 198 -14.27 -16.08 51.96
N GLY A 199 -13.35 -15.19 52.36
CA GLY A 199 -12.09 -14.98 51.63
C GLY A 199 -12.20 -13.94 50.51
N ARG A 200 -11.21 -13.90 49.62
CA ARG A 200 -11.17 -13.02 48.45
C ARG A 200 -10.36 -13.69 47.33
N GLY A 201 -10.86 -13.68 46.10
CA GLY A 201 -10.13 -14.11 44.92
C GLY A 201 -10.17 -13.00 43.87
N GLU A 202 -9.05 -12.69 43.23
CA GLU A 202 -8.94 -11.63 42.24
C GLU A 202 -8.02 -12.05 41.09
N MET A 203 -8.37 -11.62 39.88
CA MET A 203 -7.53 -11.76 38.69
C MET A 203 -6.69 -10.50 38.51
N MET A 204 -5.41 -10.65 38.20
CA MET A 204 -4.51 -9.54 37.91
C MET A 204 -3.80 -9.76 36.56
N LEU A 205 -3.56 -8.68 35.83
CA LEU A 205 -2.72 -8.72 34.64
C LEU A 205 -1.25 -8.68 35.08
N ILE A 206 -0.41 -9.46 34.42
CA ILE A 206 1.04 -9.44 34.66
C ILE A 206 1.65 -8.15 34.10
N ASP A 207 1.15 -7.71 32.95
CA ASP A 207 1.53 -6.47 32.28
C ASP A 207 0.26 -5.66 31.92
N GLU A 208 0.11 -4.49 32.55
CA GLU A 208 -1.03 -3.61 32.29
C GLU A 208 -0.87 -2.79 31.00
N ASP A 209 0.36 -2.65 30.49
CA ASP A 209 0.67 -1.84 29.31
C ASP A 209 0.37 -2.61 28.02
N ASP A 210 0.64 -3.93 27.98
CA ASP A 210 0.29 -4.82 26.85
C ASP A 210 -0.77 -5.86 27.22
N VAL A 211 -2.01 -5.37 27.33
CA VAL A 211 -3.16 -6.18 27.74
C VAL A 211 -3.47 -7.36 26.78
N LEU A 212 -3.08 -7.28 25.50
CA LEU A 212 -3.39 -8.35 24.53
C LEU A 212 -2.42 -9.54 24.64
N GLU A 213 -1.17 -9.28 25.00
CA GLU A 213 -0.13 -10.32 25.15
C GLU A 213 0.15 -10.66 26.63
N SER A 214 -0.37 -9.86 27.57
CA SER A 214 -0.19 -10.10 29.01
C SER A 214 -0.82 -11.42 29.45
N GLY A 215 -0.08 -12.16 30.28
CA GLY A 215 -0.65 -13.24 31.07
C GLY A 215 -1.63 -12.72 32.13
N ILE A 216 -2.49 -13.63 32.61
CA ILE A 216 -3.40 -13.38 33.74
C ILE A 216 -2.91 -14.21 34.91
N ASP A 217 -2.66 -13.57 36.05
CA ASP A 217 -2.39 -14.23 37.31
C ASP A 217 -3.63 -14.31 38.19
N LEU A 218 -3.75 -15.41 38.91
CA LEU A 218 -4.87 -15.67 39.82
C LEU A 218 -4.36 -15.62 41.24
N ILE A 219 -4.87 -14.64 41.98
CA ILE A 219 -4.56 -14.47 43.39
C ILE A 219 -5.78 -14.81 44.21
N ALA A 220 -5.58 -15.68 45.21
CA ALA A 220 -6.66 -16.13 46.07
C ALA A 220 -6.24 -16.11 47.54
N GLN A 221 -7.21 -15.75 48.37
CA GLN A 221 -7.15 -15.74 49.81
C GLN A 221 -8.33 -16.55 50.35
N PRO A 222 -8.16 -17.88 50.52
CA PRO A 222 -9.15 -18.71 51.21
C PRO A 222 -9.36 -18.23 52.66
N PRO A 223 -10.51 -18.56 53.28
CA PRO A 223 -10.80 -18.18 54.66
C PRO A 223 -9.72 -18.68 55.62
N GLY A 224 -9.13 -17.75 56.39
CA GLY A 224 -8.07 -18.05 57.36
C GLY A 224 -6.66 -18.15 56.79
N LYS A 225 -6.45 -17.91 55.48
CA LYS A 225 -5.12 -17.87 54.84
C LYS A 225 -4.73 -16.48 54.36
N ARG A 226 -3.46 -16.33 53.99
CA ARG A 226 -2.92 -15.12 53.36
C ARG A 226 -3.20 -15.15 51.85
N LEU A 227 -3.19 -13.97 51.27
CA LEU A 227 -3.27 -13.76 49.83
C LEU A 227 -2.05 -14.40 49.15
N GLN A 228 -2.27 -15.34 48.24
CA GLN A 228 -1.20 -16.05 47.52
C GLN A 228 -1.65 -16.48 46.12
N ASN A 229 -0.68 -16.76 45.26
CA ASN A 229 -0.93 -17.31 43.93
C ASN A 229 -1.64 -18.67 44.03
N VAL A 230 -2.63 -18.91 43.15
CA VAL A 230 -3.40 -20.16 43.12
C VAL A 230 -2.51 -21.40 43.00
N LEU A 231 -1.38 -21.31 42.30
CA LEU A 231 -0.42 -22.41 42.14
C LEU A 231 0.21 -22.87 43.48
N LEU A 232 0.11 -22.06 44.55
CA LEU A 232 0.62 -22.37 45.88
C LEU A 232 -0.46 -22.93 46.83
N LEU A 233 -1.72 -23.01 46.40
CA LEU A 233 -2.83 -23.53 47.21
C LEU A 233 -2.84 -25.07 47.30
N SER A 234 -3.65 -25.61 48.23
CA SER A 234 -3.89 -27.05 48.31
C SER A 234 -4.68 -27.57 47.10
N GLY A 235 -4.66 -28.88 46.84
CA GLY A 235 -5.33 -29.46 45.67
C GLY A 235 -6.83 -29.12 45.56
N GLY A 236 -7.57 -29.25 46.66
CA GLY A 236 -9.00 -28.92 46.70
C GLY A 236 -9.27 -27.41 46.57
N GLU A 237 -8.44 -26.57 47.19
CA GLU A 237 -8.55 -25.10 47.06
C GLU A 237 -8.26 -24.63 45.62
N LYS A 238 -7.26 -25.23 44.96
CA LYS A 238 -6.97 -24.99 43.55
C LYS A 238 -8.16 -25.33 42.67
N ALA A 239 -8.73 -26.52 42.86
CA ALA A 239 -9.86 -26.99 42.08
C ALA A 239 -11.09 -26.10 42.29
N MET A 240 -11.42 -25.75 43.53
CA MET A 240 -12.55 -24.86 43.79
C MET A 240 -12.33 -23.46 43.21
N THR A 241 -11.10 -22.92 43.30
CA THR A 241 -10.79 -21.62 42.71
C THR A 241 -10.94 -21.66 41.19
N ALA A 242 -10.51 -22.74 40.54
CA ALA A 242 -10.69 -22.94 39.10
C ALA A 242 -12.19 -23.05 38.73
N ILE A 243 -12.98 -23.81 39.50
CA ILE A 243 -14.44 -23.90 39.30
C ILE A 243 -15.10 -22.52 39.45
N ALA A 244 -14.70 -21.74 40.47
CA ALA A 244 -15.21 -20.39 40.68
C ALA A 244 -14.93 -19.50 39.47
N LEU A 245 -13.74 -19.58 38.88
CA LEU A 245 -13.37 -18.84 37.68
C LEU A 245 -14.20 -19.28 36.47
N VAL A 246 -14.35 -20.59 36.24
CA VAL A 246 -15.14 -21.12 35.13
C VAL A 246 -16.60 -20.68 35.24
N LEU A 247 -17.20 -20.76 36.43
CA LEU A 247 -18.58 -20.31 36.66
C LEU A 247 -18.72 -18.79 36.52
N ALA A 248 -17.71 -18.01 36.90
CA ALA A 248 -17.70 -16.55 36.72
C ALA A 248 -17.63 -16.13 35.24
N ILE A 249 -16.80 -16.82 34.44
CA ILE A 249 -16.76 -16.65 32.98
C ILE A 249 -18.12 -17.03 32.38
N PHE A 250 -18.69 -18.15 32.85
CA PHE A 250 -20.00 -18.62 32.39
C PHE A 250 -21.12 -17.62 32.69
N GLN A 251 -21.10 -16.97 33.85
CA GLN A 251 -22.06 -15.92 34.21
C GLN A 251 -21.96 -14.68 33.32
N TYR A 252 -20.76 -14.34 32.81
CA TYR A 252 -20.60 -13.22 31.89
C TYR A 252 -21.23 -13.49 30.51
N ARG A 253 -21.20 -14.74 30.04
CA ARG A 253 -21.89 -15.18 28.82
C ARG A 253 -22.57 -16.52 29.05
N PRO A 254 -23.82 -16.53 29.54
CA PRO A 254 -24.52 -17.77 29.83
C PRO A 254 -24.77 -18.56 28.55
N SER A 255 -24.36 -19.83 28.54
CA SER A 255 -24.72 -20.79 27.50
C SER A 255 -26.05 -21.45 27.86
N PRO A 256 -26.88 -21.82 26.86
CA PRO A 256 -28.11 -22.59 27.13
C PRO A 256 -27.84 -23.94 27.80
N PHE A 257 -26.66 -24.55 27.56
CA PHE A 257 -26.25 -25.81 28.18
C PHE A 257 -24.81 -25.75 28.70
N CYS A 258 -24.56 -26.46 29.81
CA CYS A 258 -23.25 -26.64 30.43
C CYS A 258 -23.06 -28.12 30.81
N ILE A 259 -21.93 -28.71 30.43
CA ILE A 259 -21.57 -30.09 30.77
C ILE A 259 -20.35 -30.06 31.68
N LEU A 260 -20.45 -30.67 32.86
CA LEU A 260 -19.38 -30.76 33.84
C LEU A 260 -19.04 -32.24 34.06
N ASP A 261 -17.79 -32.62 33.83
CA ASP A 261 -17.33 -34.01 33.95
C ASP A 261 -16.33 -34.15 35.11
N GLU A 262 -16.72 -34.90 36.14
CA GLU A 262 -15.96 -35.21 37.37
C GLU A 262 -15.27 -34.00 38.04
N VAL A 263 -15.84 -32.80 37.88
CA VAL A 263 -15.26 -31.56 38.40
C VAL A 263 -15.20 -31.51 39.93
N ASP A 264 -15.98 -32.35 40.60
CA ASP A 264 -16.12 -32.41 42.05
C ASP A 264 -15.24 -33.48 42.71
N ALA A 265 -14.50 -34.28 41.94
CA ALA A 265 -13.56 -35.28 42.46
C ALA A 265 -12.48 -34.74 43.43
N PRO A 266 -11.88 -33.55 43.23
CA PRO A 266 -10.87 -33.01 44.14
C PRO A 266 -11.46 -32.25 45.35
N LEU A 267 -12.79 -32.16 45.47
CA LEU A 267 -13.47 -31.39 46.52
C LEU A 267 -13.83 -32.26 47.72
N ASP A 268 -13.80 -31.67 48.92
CA ASP A 268 -14.33 -32.31 50.13
C ASP A 268 -15.86 -32.21 50.20
N GLU A 269 -16.49 -32.95 51.12
CA GLU A 269 -17.96 -33.01 51.24
C GLU A 269 -18.62 -31.64 51.46
N VAL A 270 -17.98 -30.74 52.21
CA VAL A 270 -18.55 -29.42 52.52
C VAL A 270 -18.58 -28.57 51.25
N ASN A 271 -17.47 -28.62 50.51
CA ASN A 271 -17.23 -27.87 49.30
C ASN A 271 -18.06 -28.37 48.11
N VAL A 272 -18.26 -29.69 48.01
CA VAL A 272 -19.19 -30.30 47.05
C VAL A 272 -20.61 -29.79 47.27
N GLY A 273 -21.06 -29.67 48.53
CA GLY A 273 -22.40 -29.16 48.83
C GLY A 273 -22.59 -27.71 48.36
N ARG A 274 -21.59 -26.85 48.54
CA ARG A 274 -21.62 -25.45 48.06
C ARG A 274 -21.62 -25.36 46.55
N PHE A 275 -20.78 -26.16 45.89
CA PHE A 275 -20.76 -26.28 44.44
C PHE A 275 -22.12 -26.73 43.89
N ALA A 276 -22.68 -27.81 44.42
CA ALA A 276 -23.97 -28.35 43.99
C ALA A 276 -25.11 -27.32 44.20
N GLY A 277 -25.10 -26.61 45.33
CA GLY A 277 -26.05 -25.53 45.59
C GLY A 277 -25.96 -24.41 44.55
N LYS A 278 -24.73 -24.01 44.15
CA LYS A 278 -24.54 -22.97 43.15
C LYS A 278 -24.96 -23.41 41.75
N VAL A 279 -24.63 -24.63 41.36
CA VAL A 279 -25.08 -25.21 40.08
C VAL A 279 -26.61 -25.27 40.02
N LEU A 280 -27.27 -25.64 41.12
CA LEU A 280 -28.72 -25.66 41.20
C LEU A 280 -29.34 -24.26 41.07
N GLU A 281 -28.74 -23.24 41.69
CA GLU A 281 -29.18 -21.83 41.52
C GLU A 281 -29.10 -21.40 40.05
N MET A 282 -27.95 -21.65 39.41
CA MET A 282 -27.72 -21.33 38.00
C MET A 282 -28.58 -22.17 37.04
N SER A 283 -29.10 -23.31 37.50
CA SER A 283 -29.99 -24.18 36.70
C SER A 283 -31.34 -23.56 36.34
N SER A 284 -31.66 -22.39 36.90
CA SER A 284 -32.84 -21.61 36.57
C SER A 284 -32.77 -20.97 35.18
N GLU A 285 -31.57 -20.62 34.72
CA GLU A 285 -31.33 -19.96 33.42
C GLU A 285 -30.61 -20.87 32.42
N THR A 286 -29.77 -21.79 32.91
CA THR A 286 -28.95 -22.69 32.09
C THR A 286 -29.25 -24.15 32.39
N GLN A 287 -29.26 -25.02 31.37
CA GLN A 287 -29.33 -26.46 31.60
C GLN A 287 -27.95 -27.04 31.95
N PHE A 288 -27.83 -27.63 33.15
CA PHE A 288 -26.61 -28.32 33.59
C PHE A 288 -26.73 -29.84 33.42
N LEU A 289 -25.71 -30.45 32.84
CA LEU A 289 -25.48 -31.89 32.82
C LEU A 289 -24.18 -32.17 33.59
N VAL A 290 -24.28 -32.85 34.72
CA VAL A 290 -23.13 -33.15 35.57
C VAL A 290 -22.89 -34.66 35.56
N ILE A 291 -21.68 -35.06 35.18
CA ILE A 291 -21.19 -36.43 35.23
C ILE A 291 -20.34 -36.54 36.50
N THR A 292 -20.76 -37.37 37.44
CA THR A 292 -20.09 -37.50 38.74
C THR A 292 -20.46 -38.82 39.41
N HIS A 293 -19.58 -39.29 40.28
CA HIS A 293 -19.83 -40.37 41.23
C HIS A 293 -20.04 -39.87 42.67
N ASN A 294 -20.07 -38.55 42.89
CA ASN A 294 -20.24 -37.96 44.22
C ASN A 294 -21.72 -37.96 44.64
N LYS A 295 -21.99 -38.60 45.78
CA LYS A 295 -23.36 -38.76 46.30
C LYS A 295 -24.06 -37.44 46.57
N ARG A 296 -23.36 -36.43 47.11
CA ARG A 296 -23.98 -35.13 47.41
C ARG A 296 -24.39 -34.37 46.15
N THR A 297 -23.58 -34.44 45.09
CA THR A 297 -23.90 -33.83 43.80
C THR A 297 -25.08 -34.55 43.14
N MET A 298 -25.10 -35.89 43.23
CA MET A 298 -26.23 -36.70 42.74
C MET A 298 -27.55 -36.39 43.47
N GLU A 299 -27.50 -36.19 44.79
CA GLU A 299 -28.67 -35.85 45.62
C GLU A 299 -29.28 -34.48 45.28
N ALA A 300 -28.48 -33.53 44.78
CA ALA A 300 -28.95 -32.20 44.40
C ALA A 300 -29.61 -32.16 43.00
N ALA A 301 -29.46 -33.22 42.20
CA ALA A 301 -29.97 -33.26 40.84
C ALA A 301 -31.50 -33.46 40.80
N ARG A 302 -32.16 -32.92 39.76
CA ARG A 302 -33.60 -33.18 39.52
C ARG A 302 -33.86 -34.52 38.82
N ALA A 303 -32.88 -35.01 38.07
CA ALA A 303 -32.94 -36.29 37.38
C ALA A 303 -31.54 -36.91 37.33
N LEU A 304 -31.49 -38.23 37.47
CA LEU A 304 -30.28 -39.03 37.32
C LEU A 304 -30.41 -39.94 36.12
N TYR A 305 -29.31 -40.03 35.37
CA TYR A 305 -29.13 -40.98 34.30
C TYR A 305 -27.93 -41.86 34.66
N GLY A 306 -28.19 -43.13 34.95
CA GLY A 306 -27.17 -44.14 35.20
C GLY A 306 -26.83 -44.89 33.92
N VAL A 307 -25.57 -45.23 33.74
CA VAL A 307 -25.11 -46.14 32.69
C VAL A 307 -24.74 -47.46 33.33
N THR A 308 -25.33 -48.56 32.85
CA THR A 308 -25.06 -49.93 33.31
C THR A 308 -24.59 -50.80 32.14
N MET A 309 -23.83 -51.84 32.44
CA MET A 309 -23.43 -52.87 31.49
C MET A 309 -24.05 -54.20 31.92
N GLU A 310 -25.23 -54.52 31.38
CA GLU A 310 -25.88 -55.82 31.59
C GLU A 310 -25.13 -56.94 30.83
N GLU A 311 -24.63 -56.62 29.64
CA GLU A 311 -23.80 -57.49 28.81
C GLU A 311 -22.41 -56.88 28.60
N PRO A 312 -21.33 -57.70 28.56
CA PRO A 312 -19.98 -57.19 28.33
C PRO A 312 -19.89 -56.40 27.01
N GLY A 313 -19.53 -55.12 27.10
CA GLY A 313 -19.34 -54.26 25.93
C GLY A 313 -20.61 -53.54 25.43
N VAL A 314 -21.77 -53.73 26.06
CA VAL A 314 -23.01 -53.01 25.71
C VAL A 314 -23.42 -52.11 26.88
N SER A 315 -23.33 -50.80 26.68
CA SER A 315 -23.80 -49.80 27.64
C SER A 315 -25.30 -49.58 27.47
N LYS A 316 -26.05 -49.66 28.56
CA LYS A 316 -27.49 -49.41 28.63
C LYS A 316 -27.76 -48.27 29.59
N LEU A 317 -28.66 -47.38 29.20
CA LEU A 317 -29.01 -46.19 29.96
C LEU A 317 -30.25 -46.45 30.82
N VAL A 318 -30.18 -46.05 32.08
CA VAL A 318 -31.26 -46.15 33.08
C VAL A 318 -31.52 -44.75 33.62
N SER A 319 -32.78 -44.37 33.80
CA SER A 319 -33.14 -43.04 34.29
C SER A 319 -33.97 -43.11 35.56
N VAL A 320 -33.67 -42.25 36.53
CA VAL A 320 -34.45 -42.02 37.75
C VAL A 320 -34.74 -40.52 37.83
N LYS A 321 -36.00 -40.15 38.06
CA LYS A 321 -36.36 -38.74 38.32
C LYS A 321 -36.63 -38.59 39.81
N PHE A 322 -36.08 -37.53 40.41
CA PHE A 322 -36.39 -37.17 41.78
C PHE A 322 -37.58 -36.19 41.77
N GLU A 323 -38.56 -36.43 42.63
CA GLU A 323 -39.68 -35.51 42.89
C GLU A 323 -39.27 -34.39 43.85
#